data_AF-A0A7S9L4C4-F1
#
_entry.id   AF-A0A7S9L4C4-F1
#
_cell.length_a   1.000
_cell.length_b   1.000
_cell.length_c   1.000
_cell.angle_alpha   90.00
_cell.angle_beta   90.00
_cell.angle_gamma   90.00
#
_symmetry.space_group_name_H-M   'P 1'
#
loop_
_entity.id
_entity.type
_entity.pdbx_description
1 polymer ?
#
loop_
_entity_poly.entity_id
_entity_poly.type
_entity_poly.pdbx_seq_one_letter_code
_entity_poly.pdbx_strand_id
1 'polypeptide(L)'
;MNSKTASAALILLIGSIVSPAWASTAQAINSVKQGKAVWEFYESAVADPAQITLLSIDIEATFQDDPNNYKDLNNTFAENMGWFKKGTRGSDLLVLRSEPSSHSEHGRYSITFKDLSAKECRFLASYPSFKDRFDHLEVNQTKTAAASSCKSKLFGSDDNAIKFVSR
;
A
#
# COMPACT_ATOMS: atom_id res chain seq x y z
N MET A 1 51.60 34.67 48.66
CA MET A 1 50.61 35.77 48.52
C MET A 1 50.00 35.69 47.13
N ASN A 2 48.68 35.91 47.04
CA ASN A 2 47.82 35.97 45.84
C ASN A 2 47.48 34.60 45.20
N SER A 3 46.25 34.27 44.79
CA SER A 3 44.90 34.79 45.05
C SER A 3 43.90 33.77 44.44
N LYS A 4 42.86 33.41 45.20
CA LYS A 4 41.46 33.11 44.85
C LYS A 4 41.01 32.54 43.47
N THR A 5 40.07 31.58 43.59
CA THR A 5 38.81 31.32 42.81
C THR A 5 38.93 30.77 41.39
N ALA A 6 38.03 29.93 40.82
CA ALA A 6 36.78 29.26 41.23
C ALA A 6 36.49 28.11 40.23
N SER A 7 35.57 27.22 40.61
CA SER A 7 35.01 26.10 39.83
C SER A 7 34.41 26.50 38.47
N ALA A 8 34.47 25.58 37.49
CA ALA A 8 33.46 25.47 36.44
C ALA A 8 33.29 24.00 36.04
N ALA A 9 32.13 23.45 36.37
CA ALA A 9 31.64 22.17 35.87
C ALA A 9 31.35 22.29 34.38
N LEU A 10 31.84 21.35 33.56
CA LEU A 10 31.40 21.21 32.18
C LEU A 10 30.48 19.99 32.07
N ILE A 11 29.23 20.31 31.80
CA ILE A 11 28.08 19.42 31.66
C ILE A 11 28.29 18.48 30.46
N LEU A 12 28.16 17.17 30.70
CA LEU A 12 27.93 16.17 29.66
C LEU A 12 26.56 16.44 29.02
N LEU A 13 26.56 17.22 27.94
CA LEU A 13 25.43 17.28 27.01
C LEU A 13 25.41 15.96 26.22
N ILE A 14 24.74 14.95 26.78
CA ILE A 14 24.25 13.83 26.01
C ILE A 14 23.20 14.43 25.08
N GLY A 15 23.62 14.74 23.85
CA GLY A 15 22.72 15.09 22.76
C GLY A 15 21.71 13.97 22.63
N SER A 16 20.49 14.21 23.09
CA SER A 16 19.33 13.43 22.67
C SER A 16 19.16 13.74 21.20
N ILE A 17 19.74 12.89 20.35
CA ILE A 17 19.47 12.93 18.92
C ILE A 17 17.99 12.60 18.81
N VAL A 18 17.18 13.63 18.65
CA VAL A 18 15.83 13.51 18.10
C VAL A 18 16.06 13.00 16.69
N SER A 19 16.00 11.68 16.51
CA SER A 19 15.99 11.08 15.19
C SER A 19 14.82 11.71 14.43
N PRO A 20 15.04 12.37 13.28
CA PRO A 20 13.94 12.87 12.49
C PRO A 20 13.05 11.69 12.10
N ALA A 21 11.73 11.85 12.24
CA ALA A 21 10.67 10.87 11.94
C ALA A 21 10.58 10.45 10.46
N TRP A 22 11.67 10.61 9.72
CA TRP A 22 11.86 10.26 8.32
C TRP A 22 12.71 8.98 8.16
N ALA A 23 13.19 8.39 9.26
CA ALA A 23 13.84 7.08 9.24
C ALA A 23 12.87 5.91 8.94
N SER A 24 11.55 6.16 8.96
CA SER A 24 10.50 5.19 8.70
C SER A 24 10.16 5.00 7.21
N THR A 25 10.61 5.88 6.31
CA THR A 25 10.42 5.69 4.85
C THR A 25 11.49 4.78 4.24
N ALA A 26 12.71 4.74 4.80
CA ALA A 26 13.78 3.87 4.32
C ALA A 26 13.52 2.37 4.59
N GLN A 27 12.70 2.03 5.59
CA GLN A 27 12.30 0.66 5.88
C GLN A 27 11.16 0.16 4.98
N ALA A 28 10.44 1.05 4.29
CA ALA A 28 9.39 0.67 3.35
C ALA A 28 9.95 0.10 2.03
N ILE A 29 11.15 0.52 1.65
CA ILE A 29 11.82 0.20 0.35
C ILE A 29 12.11 -1.30 0.17
N ASN A 30 11.97 -2.14 1.21
CA ASN A 30 12.28 -3.57 1.17
C ASN A 30 11.13 -4.52 1.53
N SER A 31 9.88 -4.03 1.56
CA SER A 31 8.81 -4.73 2.29
C SER A 31 7.79 -5.46 1.41
N VAL A 32 7.62 -5.09 0.14
CA VAL A 32 7.02 -6.00 -0.84
C VAL A 32 8.09 -7.02 -1.21
N LYS A 33 7.99 -8.24 -0.68
CA LYS A 33 8.93 -9.36 -0.94
C LYS A 33 9.35 -9.38 -2.41
N GLN A 34 10.54 -8.86 -2.69
CA GLN A 34 11.05 -8.76 -4.05
C GLN A 34 11.10 -10.14 -4.69
N GLY A 35 10.46 -10.28 -5.85
CA GLY A 35 10.60 -11.47 -6.70
C GLY A 35 9.67 -12.66 -6.42
N LYS A 36 8.62 -12.49 -5.61
CA LYS A 36 7.50 -13.44 -5.53
C LYS A 36 6.71 -13.48 -6.83
N ALA A 37 6.13 -14.63 -7.19
CA ALA A 37 5.11 -14.65 -8.24
C ALA A 37 3.91 -13.79 -7.80
N VAL A 38 3.26 -13.10 -8.74
CA VAL A 38 2.06 -12.27 -8.47
C VAL A 38 0.98 -13.02 -7.69
N TRP A 39 0.86 -14.34 -7.87
CA TRP A 39 -0.03 -15.19 -7.07
C TRP A 39 0.40 -15.29 -5.60
N GLU A 40 1.70 -15.46 -5.33
CA GLU A 40 2.22 -15.54 -3.96
C GLU A 40 2.17 -14.18 -3.24
N PHE A 41 2.22 -13.07 -3.99
CA PHE A 41 1.92 -11.76 -3.45
C PHE A 41 0.43 -11.64 -3.13
N TYR A 42 -0.45 -12.03 -4.06
CA TYR A 42 -1.90 -12.03 -3.86
C TYR A 42 -2.29 -12.78 -2.59
N GLU A 43 -1.86 -14.03 -2.43
CA GLU A 43 -2.17 -14.85 -1.24
C GLU A 43 -1.62 -14.20 0.04
N SER A 44 -0.41 -13.64 -0.02
CA SER A 44 0.21 -12.96 1.11
C SER A 44 -0.54 -11.69 1.51
N ALA A 45 -1.04 -10.93 0.55
CA ALA A 45 -1.77 -9.70 0.77
C ALA A 45 -3.21 -9.94 1.28
N VAL A 46 -3.83 -11.03 0.86
CA VAL A 46 -5.12 -11.47 1.39
C VAL A 46 -4.98 -11.96 2.84
N ALA A 47 -3.89 -12.68 3.16
CA ALA A 47 -3.61 -13.16 4.51
C ALA A 47 -3.14 -12.05 5.46
N ASP A 48 -2.34 -11.11 4.95
CA ASP A 48 -1.78 -9.97 5.67
C ASP A 48 -2.01 -8.67 4.87
N PRO A 49 -3.11 -7.93 5.13
CA PRO A 49 -3.47 -6.74 4.37
C PRO A 49 -2.46 -5.60 4.49
N ALA A 50 -1.51 -5.66 5.44
CA ALA A 50 -0.41 -4.71 5.51
C ALA A 50 0.42 -4.69 4.21
N GLN A 51 0.52 -5.82 3.49
CA GLN A 51 1.21 -5.89 2.19
C GLN A 51 0.58 -4.97 1.13
N ILE A 52 -0.74 -4.73 1.21
CA ILE A 52 -1.44 -3.80 0.30
C ILE A 52 -1.03 -2.36 0.60
N THR A 53 -0.90 -2.01 1.88
CA THR A 53 -0.40 -0.70 2.31
C THR A 53 1.03 -0.47 1.84
N LEU A 54 1.90 -1.48 1.97
CA LEU A 54 3.28 -1.39 1.52
C LEU A 54 3.40 -1.22 0.00
N LEU A 55 2.66 -2.01 -0.78
CA LEU A 55 2.60 -1.84 -2.23
C LEU A 55 2.10 -0.44 -2.62
N SER A 56 1.10 0.07 -1.91
CA SER A 56 0.59 1.41 -2.12
C SER A 56 1.66 2.48 -1.84
N ILE A 57 2.53 2.29 -0.84
CA ILE A 57 3.65 3.21 -0.55
C ILE A 57 4.68 3.17 -1.68
N ASP A 58 5.02 1.98 -2.18
CA ASP A 58 5.96 1.83 -3.29
C ASP A 58 5.44 2.46 -4.59
N ILE A 59 4.13 2.36 -4.86
CA ILE A 59 3.48 3.04 -5.99
C ILE A 59 3.65 4.56 -5.86
N GLU A 60 3.29 5.14 -4.72
CA GLU A 60 3.40 6.59 -4.51
C GLU A 60 4.85 7.07 -4.62
N ALA A 61 5.79 6.37 -4.01
CA ALA A 61 7.21 6.72 -4.08
C ALA A 61 7.75 6.66 -5.52
N THR A 62 7.27 5.73 -6.34
CA THR A 62 7.74 5.55 -7.71
C THR A 62 7.23 6.65 -8.65
N PHE A 63 6.00 7.12 -8.44
CA PHE A 63 5.35 8.11 -9.31
C PHE A 63 5.34 9.53 -8.73
N GLN A 64 5.96 9.75 -7.56
CA GLN A 64 5.94 11.03 -6.83
C GLN A 64 6.38 12.22 -7.69
N ASP A 65 7.42 12.02 -8.51
CA ASP A 65 8.01 13.05 -9.36
C ASP A 65 7.66 12.86 -10.85
N ASP A 66 6.70 11.98 -11.18
CA ASP A 66 6.30 11.74 -12.56
C ASP A 66 5.33 12.84 -13.05
N PRO A 67 5.69 13.63 -14.09
CA PRO A 67 4.82 14.68 -14.60
C PRO A 67 3.52 14.15 -15.23
N ASN A 68 3.45 12.86 -15.55
CA ASN A 68 2.26 12.19 -16.07
C ASN A 68 1.47 11.46 -14.99
N ASN A 69 1.78 11.67 -13.70
CA ASN A 69 1.17 10.96 -12.57
C ASN A 69 1.26 9.43 -12.77
N TYR A 70 0.18 8.69 -12.54
CA TYR A 70 0.16 7.23 -12.61
C TYR A 70 -0.10 6.67 -14.01
N LYS A 71 0.05 7.45 -15.09
CA LYS A 71 -0.36 7.08 -16.46
C LYS A 71 0.14 5.70 -16.89
N ASP A 72 1.38 5.37 -16.58
CA ASP A 72 2.00 4.11 -16.97
C ASP A 72 1.80 2.98 -15.96
N LEU A 73 1.09 3.23 -14.86
CA LEU A 73 0.79 2.22 -13.84
C LEU A 73 -0.13 1.13 -14.39
N ASN A 74 0.42 -0.07 -14.49
CA ASN A 74 -0.27 -1.31 -14.79
C ASN A 74 0.54 -2.50 -14.24
N ASN A 75 0.01 -3.71 -14.40
CA ASN A 75 0.69 -4.91 -13.92
C ASN A 75 2.03 -5.17 -14.62
N THR A 76 2.16 -4.85 -15.91
CA THR A 76 3.43 -5.00 -16.63
C THR A 76 4.48 -4.05 -16.08
N PHE A 77 4.11 -2.82 -15.73
CA PHE A 77 5.00 -1.88 -15.05
C PHE A 77 5.45 -2.43 -13.70
N ALA A 78 4.53 -2.92 -12.87
CA ALA A 78 4.86 -3.51 -11.57
C ALA A 78 5.76 -4.76 -11.69
N GLU A 79 5.55 -5.56 -12.74
CA GLU A 79 6.42 -6.69 -13.09
C GLU A 79 7.84 -6.22 -13.43
N ASN A 80 7.97 -5.15 -14.21
CA ASN A 80 9.28 -4.56 -14.56
C ASN A 80 9.98 -3.92 -13.35
N MET A 81 9.22 -3.35 -12.41
CA MET A 81 9.74 -2.82 -11.15
C MET A 81 10.10 -3.90 -10.12
N GLY A 82 9.71 -5.15 -10.37
CA GLY A 82 10.00 -6.27 -9.48
C GLY A 82 9.14 -6.33 -8.21
N TRP A 83 8.05 -5.56 -8.13
CA TRP A 83 7.08 -5.64 -7.02
C TRP A 83 6.45 -7.03 -6.93
N PHE A 84 6.23 -7.65 -8.08
CA PHE A 84 5.92 -9.07 -8.21
C PHE A 84 6.33 -9.57 -9.60
N LYS A 85 6.59 -10.86 -9.75
CA LYS A 85 6.90 -11.48 -11.04
C LYS A 85 5.62 -11.91 -11.75
N LYS A 86 5.65 -11.89 -13.08
CA LYS A 86 4.60 -12.45 -13.92
C LYS A 86 4.29 -13.89 -13.51
N GLY A 87 3.00 -14.21 -13.43
CA GLY A 87 2.50 -15.53 -13.09
C GLY A 87 1.20 -15.83 -13.84
N THR A 88 0.89 -17.10 -14.03
CA THR A 88 -0.20 -17.54 -14.91
C THR A 88 -1.61 -17.21 -14.41
N ARG A 89 -1.79 -16.84 -13.12
CA ARG A 89 -3.12 -16.51 -12.54
C ARG A 89 -3.18 -15.17 -11.84
N GLY A 90 -2.11 -14.74 -11.16
CA GLY A 90 -2.20 -13.55 -10.30
C GLY A 90 -2.34 -12.23 -11.08
N SER A 91 -1.86 -12.12 -12.32
CA SER A 91 -1.96 -10.86 -13.09
C SER A 91 -3.40 -10.54 -13.53
N ASP A 92 -4.32 -11.52 -13.52
CA ASP A 92 -5.74 -11.28 -13.79
C ASP A 92 -6.55 -10.97 -12.52
N LEU A 93 -6.04 -11.43 -11.37
CA LEU A 93 -6.69 -11.37 -10.06
C LEU A 93 -6.24 -10.17 -9.22
N LEU A 94 -4.98 -9.77 -9.34
CA LEU A 94 -4.45 -8.51 -8.84
C LEU A 94 -4.28 -7.57 -10.01
N VAL A 95 -4.93 -6.41 -10.00
CA VAL A 95 -4.85 -5.44 -11.10
C VAL A 95 -4.50 -4.06 -10.55
N LEU A 96 -3.42 -3.49 -11.08
CA LEU A 96 -3.02 -2.10 -10.87
C LEU A 96 -3.44 -1.25 -12.06
N ARG A 97 -3.97 -0.06 -11.79
CA ARG A 97 -4.35 0.91 -12.84
C ARG A 97 -4.20 2.35 -12.38
N SER A 98 -3.97 3.24 -13.33
CA SER A 98 -4.28 4.67 -13.18
C SER A 98 -5.79 4.89 -13.10
N GLU A 99 -6.21 5.88 -12.31
CA GLU A 99 -7.59 6.32 -12.17
C GLU A 99 -7.68 7.84 -12.35
N PRO A 100 -8.82 8.36 -12.81
CA PRO A 100 -9.02 9.80 -12.93
C PRO A 100 -9.18 10.47 -11.55
N SER A 101 -8.71 11.71 -11.46
CA SER A 101 -8.98 12.65 -10.37
C SER A 101 -9.72 13.88 -10.91
N SER A 102 -10.04 14.85 -10.05
CA SER A 102 -10.66 16.12 -10.48
C SER A 102 -9.79 16.95 -11.43
N HIS A 103 -8.49 16.69 -11.51
CA HIS A 103 -7.52 17.53 -12.24
C HIS A 103 -6.70 16.78 -13.29
N SER A 104 -6.81 15.45 -13.37
CA SER A 104 -5.99 14.62 -14.28
C SER A 104 -6.70 13.30 -14.59
N GLU A 105 -6.61 12.83 -15.83
CA GLU A 105 -7.12 11.50 -16.24
C GLU A 105 -6.38 10.34 -15.56
N HIS A 106 -5.19 10.60 -15.02
CA HIS A 106 -4.33 9.62 -14.34
C HIS A 106 -3.91 10.08 -12.94
N GLY A 107 -4.69 10.97 -12.30
CA GLY A 107 -4.32 11.61 -11.04
C GLY A 107 -4.40 10.72 -9.80
N ARG A 108 -4.96 9.51 -9.91
CA ARG A 108 -5.06 8.52 -8.85
C ARG A 108 -4.58 7.15 -9.35
N TYR A 109 -4.46 6.20 -8.43
CA TYR A 109 -4.29 4.80 -8.78
C TYR A 109 -5.32 3.92 -8.07
N SER A 110 -5.46 2.69 -8.57
CA SER A 110 -6.18 1.64 -7.88
C SER A 110 -5.42 0.33 -7.80
N ILE A 111 -5.69 -0.41 -6.73
CA ILE A 111 -5.25 -1.78 -6.51
C ILE A 111 -6.52 -2.62 -6.42
N THR A 112 -6.70 -3.59 -7.33
CA THR A 112 -7.90 -4.42 -7.39
C THR A 112 -7.57 -5.87 -7.13
N PHE A 113 -8.26 -6.50 -6.18
CA PHE A 113 -8.22 -7.94 -5.94
C PHE A 113 -9.55 -8.56 -6.42
N LYS A 114 -9.49 -9.66 -7.16
CA LYS A 114 -10.65 -10.40 -7.70
C LYS A 114 -10.60 -11.87 -7.29
N ASP A 115 -11.73 -12.56 -7.42
CA ASP A 115 -11.90 -13.97 -7.03
C ASP A 115 -11.64 -14.18 -5.53
N LEU A 116 -12.13 -13.22 -4.73
CA LEU A 116 -12.10 -13.31 -3.27
C LEU A 116 -13.30 -14.13 -2.78
N SER A 117 -13.07 -15.00 -1.80
CA SER A 117 -14.14 -15.56 -0.99
C SER A 117 -14.87 -14.47 -0.20
N ALA A 118 -16.08 -14.76 0.28
CA ALA A 118 -16.84 -13.87 1.15
C ALA A 118 -16.04 -13.47 2.40
N LYS A 119 -15.26 -14.41 2.96
CA LYS A 119 -14.44 -14.17 4.15
C LYS A 119 -13.31 -13.19 3.85
N GLU A 120 -12.56 -13.42 2.77
CA GLU A 120 -11.43 -12.58 2.38
C GLU A 120 -11.90 -11.18 1.99
N CYS A 121 -12.97 -11.08 1.21
CA CYS A 121 -13.60 -9.81 0.86
C CYS A 121 -13.98 -8.99 2.10
N ARG A 122 -14.67 -9.61 3.07
CA ARG A 122 -15.08 -8.92 4.31
C ARG A 122 -13.88 -8.50 5.13
N PHE A 123 -12.88 -9.37 5.24
CA PHE A 123 -11.66 -9.09 5.97
C PHE A 123 -10.96 -7.86 5.39
N LEU A 124 -10.69 -7.85 4.09
CA LEU A 124 -10.09 -6.73 3.39
C LEU A 124 -10.92 -5.44 3.46
N ALA A 125 -12.24 -5.51 3.24
CA ALA A 125 -13.13 -4.35 3.28
C ALA A 125 -13.25 -3.72 4.68
N SER A 126 -12.94 -4.48 5.72
CA SER A 126 -13.01 -4.03 7.12
C SER A 126 -11.66 -3.64 7.72
N TYR A 127 -10.56 -3.75 6.96
CA TYR A 127 -9.23 -3.57 7.49
C TYR A 127 -8.99 -2.10 7.91
N PRO A 128 -8.73 -1.81 9.21
CA PRO A 128 -8.77 -0.44 9.73
C PRO A 128 -7.81 0.53 9.04
N SER A 129 -6.58 0.08 8.75
CA SER A 129 -5.53 0.94 8.18
C SER A 129 -5.84 1.45 6.77
N PHE A 130 -6.82 0.86 6.08
CA PHE A 130 -7.22 1.32 4.74
C PHE A 130 -8.00 2.63 4.76
N LYS A 131 -8.66 2.98 5.87
CA LYS A 131 -9.40 4.25 5.99
C LYS A 131 -8.51 5.47 5.85
N ASP A 132 -7.29 5.39 6.37
CA ASP A 132 -6.33 6.48 6.34
C ASP A 132 -5.47 6.48 5.06
N ARG A 133 -5.45 5.34 4.34
CA ARG A 133 -4.61 5.13 3.18
C ARG A 133 -5.32 5.39 1.85
N PHE A 134 -6.55 4.91 1.72
CA PHE A 134 -7.34 4.99 0.49
C PHE A 134 -8.46 6.02 0.63
N ASP A 135 -8.89 6.60 -0.49
CA ASP A 135 -10.03 7.52 -0.55
C ASP A 135 -11.33 6.77 -0.30
N HIS A 136 -11.50 5.67 -1.03
CA HIS A 136 -12.65 4.79 -0.93
C HIS A 136 -12.31 3.39 -1.42
N LEU A 137 -13.22 2.47 -1.11
CA LEU A 137 -13.18 1.09 -1.56
C LEU A 137 -14.41 0.81 -2.41
N GLU A 138 -14.21 0.14 -3.55
CA GLU A 138 -15.31 -0.37 -4.38
C GLU A 138 -15.36 -1.90 -4.24
N VAL A 139 -16.43 -2.44 -3.64
CA VAL A 139 -16.67 -3.90 -3.61
C VAL A 139 -17.70 -4.22 -4.68
N ASN A 140 -17.39 -5.18 -5.54
CA ASN A 140 -18.29 -5.64 -6.60
C ASN A 140 -18.85 -4.48 -7.44
N GLN A 141 -18.00 -3.50 -7.79
CA GLN A 141 -18.34 -2.30 -8.57
C GLN A 141 -19.27 -1.31 -7.86
N THR A 142 -19.47 -1.42 -6.54
CA THR A 142 -20.26 -0.48 -5.75
C THR A 142 -19.36 0.55 -5.07
N LYS A 143 -19.50 1.84 -5.42
CA LYS A 143 -18.57 2.95 -5.08
C LYS A 143 -18.49 3.38 -3.59
N THR A 144 -19.26 2.74 -2.72
CA THR A 144 -19.34 3.05 -1.28
C THR A 144 -19.55 1.75 -0.51
N ALA A 145 -18.68 0.79 -0.77
CA ALA A 145 -18.88 -0.55 -0.27
C ALA A 145 -18.45 -0.70 1.19
N ALA A 146 -19.36 -1.24 1.99
CA ALA A 146 -19.06 -1.82 3.28
C ALA A 146 -18.78 -3.33 3.09
N ALA A 147 -18.24 -3.97 4.13
CA ALA A 147 -18.07 -5.44 4.16
C ALA A 147 -19.38 -6.22 3.87
N SER A 148 -20.54 -5.59 4.07
CA SER A 148 -21.86 -6.14 3.71
C SER A 148 -22.08 -6.33 2.20
N SER A 149 -21.31 -5.65 1.34
CA SER A 149 -21.38 -5.78 -0.12
C SER A 149 -20.67 -7.04 -0.66
N CYS A 150 -19.99 -7.79 0.21
CA CYS A 150 -19.37 -9.06 -0.14
C CYS A 150 -20.41 -10.18 -0.27
N LYS A 151 -20.52 -10.74 -1.47
CA LYS A 151 -21.40 -11.86 -1.83
C LYS A 151 -20.93 -13.12 -1.11
N SER A 152 -21.91 -13.96 -0.77
CA SER A 152 -21.70 -15.30 -0.24
C SER A 152 -22.69 -16.22 -0.94
N LYS A 153 -22.20 -17.16 -1.74
CA LYS A 153 -22.98 -18.19 -2.42
C LYS A 153 -22.97 -19.47 -1.59
N LEU A 154 -24.04 -20.25 -1.69
CA LEU A 154 -24.13 -21.56 -1.04
C LEU A 154 -23.32 -22.64 -1.79
N PHE A 155 -23.04 -22.42 -3.08
CA PHE A 155 -22.28 -23.32 -3.94
C PHE A 155 -21.44 -22.50 -4.95
N GLY A 156 -20.17 -22.89 -5.18
CA GLY A 156 -19.25 -22.23 -6.13
C GLY A 156 -18.41 -21.10 -5.52
N SER A 157 -17.53 -20.48 -6.33
CA SER A 157 -16.75 -19.29 -5.91
C SER A 157 -17.68 -18.08 -5.73
N ASP A 158 -17.39 -17.25 -4.74
CA ASP A 158 -18.15 -16.02 -4.49
C ASP A 158 -17.84 -14.93 -5.53
N ASP A 159 -16.70 -15.05 -6.23
CA ASP A 159 -16.21 -14.14 -7.26
C ASP A 159 -16.22 -12.67 -6.81
N ASN A 160 -15.94 -12.40 -5.53
CA ASN A 160 -15.91 -11.03 -5.06
C ASN A 160 -14.70 -10.29 -5.64
N ALA A 161 -14.89 -9.01 -5.91
CA ALA A 161 -13.81 -8.10 -6.24
C ALA A 161 -13.82 -6.91 -5.30
N ILE A 162 -12.64 -6.45 -4.89
CA ILE A 162 -12.44 -5.22 -4.12
C ILE A 162 -11.39 -4.37 -4.81
N LYS A 163 -11.70 -3.09 -5.02
CA LYS A 163 -10.82 -2.09 -5.59
C LYS A 163 -10.55 -1.02 -4.54
N PHE A 164 -9.28 -0.80 -4.22
CA PHE A 164 -8.80 0.26 -3.34
C PHE A 164 -8.39 1.44 -4.22
N VAL A 165 -8.97 2.63 -4.01
CA VAL A 165 -8.66 3.83 -4.80
C VAL A 165 -7.86 4.81 -3.95
N SER A 166 -6.74 5.30 -4.49
CA SER A 166 -5.90 6.28 -3.81
C SER A 166 -6.61 7.62 -3.63
N ARG A 167 -6.10 8.43 -2.70
CA ARG A 167 -6.54 9.81 -2.48
C ARG A 167 -6.21 10.70 -3.67
#